data_AF-A0A2T2P7D2-F1
#
_entry.id   AF-A0A2T2P7D2-F1
#
_cell.length_a   1.000
_cell.length_b   1.000
_cell.length_c   1.000
_cell.angle_alpha   90.00
_cell.angle_beta   90.00
_cell.angle_gamma   90.00
#
_symmetry.space_group_name_H-M   'P 1'
#
loop_
_entity.id
_entity.type
_entity.pdbx_description
1 polymer ?
#
loop_
_entity_poly.entity_id
_entity_poly.type
_entity_poly.pdbx_seq_one_letter_code
_entity_poly.pdbx_strand_id
1 'polypeptide(L)'
;MKFATTIFAFAAVAATQARVLYVRQDGGNLQTFTGALGGIEATPVVDSGNADRPFDVNGATFANLEGALQRSCDQQFNACANEANGGNAAVAFEDCNTQKDECTASAQAKRLRI
;
A
#
# COMPACT_ATOMS: atom_id res chain seq x y z
N MET A 1 33.84 -10.34 -55.18
CA MET A 1 32.72 -9.38 -55.09
C MET A 1 32.40 -9.22 -53.61
N LYS A 2 32.56 -8.01 -53.06
CA LYS A 2 32.35 -7.67 -51.65
C LYS A 2 30.84 -7.52 -51.40
N PHE A 3 30.25 -8.38 -50.57
CA PHE A 3 28.90 -8.15 -50.06
C PHE A 3 29.01 -7.49 -48.69
N ALA A 4 28.51 -6.25 -48.63
CA ALA A 4 28.57 -5.38 -47.47
C ALA A 4 27.59 -5.84 -46.39
N THR A 5 28.12 -6.02 -45.19
CA THR A 5 27.36 -6.31 -43.97
C THR A 5 26.65 -5.04 -43.50
N THR A 6 25.33 -4.97 -43.64
CA THR A 6 24.51 -3.93 -43.01
C THR A 6 23.88 -4.48 -41.74
N ILE A 7 24.49 -4.18 -40.60
CA ILE A 7 23.90 -4.37 -39.27
C ILE A 7 22.89 -3.23 -39.08
N PHE A 8 21.60 -3.53 -39.16
CA PHE A 8 20.55 -2.62 -38.69
C PHE A 8 20.48 -2.71 -37.16
N ALA A 9 21.07 -1.72 -36.49
CA ALA A 9 20.83 -1.47 -35.08
C ALA A 9 19.53 -0.67 -34.93
N PHE A 10 18.42 -1.34 -34.66
CA PHE A 10 17.25 -0.68 -34.08
C PHE A 10 17.33 -0.83 -32.56
N ALA A 11 17.68 0.28 -31.91
CA ALA A 11 17.70 0.44 -30.47
C ALA A 11 16.32 0.11 -29.89
N ALA A 12 16.29 -0.78 -28.90
CA ALA A 12 15.10 -1.09 -28.13
C ALA A 12 14.62 0.17 -27.40
N VAL A 13 13.46 0.71 -27.80
CA VAL A 13 12.70 1.63 -26.95
C VAL A 13 12.05 0.76 -25.87
N ALA A 14 12.68 0.67 -24.71
CA ALA A 14 12.09 0.06 -23.51
C ALA A 14 12.35 0.95 -22.30
N ALA A 15 11.81 2.18 -22.34
CA ALA A 15 11.83 3.13 -21.24
C ALA A 15 10.41 3.51 -20.80
N THR A 16 9.52 2.53 -20.66
CA THR A 16 8.20 2.64 -20.03
C THR A 16 7.86 1.21 -19.59
N GLN A 17 7.95 0.77 -18.34
CA GLN A 17 7.39 1.33 -17.13
C GLN A 17 8.13 0.66 -15.95
N ALA A 18 8.98 1.38 -15.23
CA ALA A 18 9.58 0.87 -13.99
C ALA A 18 8.52 0.55 -12.90
N ARG A 19 7.28 1.06 -13.06
CA ARG A 19 6.14 0.76 -12.18
C ARG A 19 5.76 -0.72 -12.15
N VAL A 20 6.02 -1.48 -13.22
CA VAL A 20 5.59 -2.88 -13.34
C VAL A 20 6.34 -3.81 -12.39
N LEU A 21 7.57 -3.46 -11.99
CA LEU A 21 8.41 -4.32 -11.15
C LEU A 21 8.07 -4.23 -9.66
N TYR A 22 7.37 -3.18 -9.21
CA TYR A 22 6.99 -2.98 -7.81
C TYR A 22 5.70 -3.73 -7.40
N VAL A 23 4.92 -4.19 -8.37
CA VAL A 23 3.57 -4.77 -8.16
C VAL A 23 3.62 -6.24 -7.68
N ARG A 24 4.78 -6.88 -7.70
CA ARG A 24 4.91 -8.35 -7.64
C ARG A 24 4.98 -8.98 -6.23
N GLN A 25 4.74 -8.24 -5.14
CA GLN A 25 4.76 -8.85 -3.79
C GLN A 25 3.42 -9.00 -3.08
N ASP A 26 2.38 -8.21 -3.37
CA ASP A 26 1.02 -8.41 -2.79
C ASP A 26 -0.07 -7.73 -3.65
N GLY A 27 -0.14 -8.05 -4.94
CA GLY A 27 -1.20 -7.54 -5.83
C GLY A 27 -1.24 -6.01 -6.00
N GLY A 28 -0.20 -5.28 -5.58
CA GLY A 28 -0.15 -3.82 -5.57
C GLY A 28 -0.47 -3.15 -4.24
N ASN A 29 -0.79 -3.91 -3.18
CA ASN A 29 -0.98 -3.36 -1.84
C ASN A 29 0.35 -3.00 -1.18
N LEU A 30 0.47 -1.78 -0.69
CA LEU A 30 1.65 -1.24 -0.03
C LEU A 30 1.53 -1.26 1.49
N GLN A 31 0.36 -1.58 2.04
CA GLN A 31 0.18 -1.85 3.46
C GLN A 31 0.63 -3.27 3.77
N THR A 32 1.62 -3.42 4.64
CA THR A 32 2.24 -4.71 4.99
C THR A 32 1.84 -5.19 6.38
N PHE A 33 1.12 -4.39 7.16
CA PHE A 33 0.56 -4.82 8.43
C PHE A 33 -0.61 -5.80 8.19
N THR A 34 -0.52 -6.98 8.79
CA THR A 34 -1.48 -8.09 8.60
C THR A 34 -2.32 -8.40 9.84
N GLY A 35 -2.10 -7.70 10.96
CA GLY A 35 -2.92 -7.87 12.16
C GLY A 35 -4.38 -7.48 11.86
N ALA A 36 -5.33 -8.33 12.27
CA ALA A 36 -6.75 -8.19 11.90
C ALA A 36 -7.70 -8.57 13.05
N LEU A 37 -7.68 -7.80 14.15
CA LEU A 37 -8.61 -7.96 15.26
C LEU A 37 -10.06 -7.89 14.77
N GLY A 38 -10.89 -8.83 15.21
CA GLY A 38 -12.27 -8.96 14.73
C GLY A 38 -12.40 -9.29 13.24
N GLY A 39 -11.31 -9.72 12.57
CA GLY A 39 -11.28 -9.92 11.11
C GLY A 39 -11.12 -8.62 10.31
N ILE A 40 -10.77 -7.51 10.96
CA ILE A 40 -10.70 -6.19 10.36
C ILE A 40 -9.25 -5.89 9.95
N GLU A 41 -8.96 -6.08 8.68
CA GLU A 41 -7.66 -5.80 8.09
C GLU A 41 -7.45 -4.29 7.84
N ALA A 42 -6.20 -3.88 7.73
CA ALA A 42 -5.85 -2.53 7.35
C ALA A 42 -6.21 -2.28 5.89
N THR A 43 -6.82 -1.13 5.60
CA THR A 43 -7.27 -0.81 4.25
C THR A 43 -6.09 -0.82 3.27
N PRO A 44 -6.19 -1.50 2.12
CA PRO A 44 -5.11 -1.54 1.16
C PRO A 44 -4.68 -0.14 0.72
N VAL A 45 -3.36 0.03 0.51
CA VAL A 45 -2.78 1.19 -0.14
C VAL A 45 -2.35 0.78 -1.53
N VAL A 46 -2.97 1.31 -2.58
CA VAL A 46 -2.73 0.88 -3.97
C VAL A 46 -2.31 2.05 -4.87
N ASP A 47 -1.84 1.76 -6.09
CA ASP A 47 -1.58 2.81 -7.09
C ASP A 47 -2.90 3.45 -7.52
N SER A 48 -3.01 4.76 -7.36
CA SER A 48 -4.20 5.53 -7.75
C SER A 48 -4.31 5.76 -9.26
N GLY A 49 -3.23 5.54 -10.01
CA GLY A 49 -3.09 5.93 -11.41
C GLY A 49 -2.81 7.44 -11.63
N ASN A 50 -2.78 8.25 -10.57
CA ASN A 50 -2.48 9.68 -10.63
C ASN A 50 -1.02 9.94 -10.21
N ALA A 51 -0.21 10.51 -11.11
CA ALA A 51 1.19 10.78 -10.84
C ALA A 51 1.45 11.77 -9.68
N ASP A 52 0.56 12.75 -9.47
CA ASP A 52 0.70 13.77 -8.43
C ASP A 52 0.24 13.27 -7.04
N ARG A 53 -0.64 12.26 -7.02
CA ARG A 53 -1.17 11.63 -5.81
C ARG A 53 -1.23 10.11 -5.97
N PRO A 54 -0.07 9.42 -6.04
CA PRO A 54 0.01 8.04 -6.53
C PRO A 54 -0.52 6.98 -5.57
N PHE A 55 -0.83 7.31 -4.33
CA PHE A 55 -1.28 6.33 -3.33
C PHE A 55 -2.77 6.50 -3.07
N ASP A 56 -3.58 5.48 -3.30
CA ASP A 56 -5.00 5.45 -2.98
C ASP A 56 -5.28 4.58 -1.75
N VAL A 57 -6.18 5.06 -0.89
CA VAL A 57 -6.71 4.33 0.27
C VAL A 57 -8.23 4.47 0.26
N ASN A 58 -8.91 3.55 -0.41
CA ASN A 58 -10.37 3.53 -0.54
C ASN A 58 -10.91 4.85 -1.12
N GLY A 59 -10.33 5.30 -2.23
CA GLY A 59 -10.71 6.52 -2.95
C GLY A 59 -10.11 7.82 -2.42
N ALA A 60 -9.45 7.80 -1.26
CA ALA A 60 -8.66 8.92 -0.77
C ALA A 60 -7.22 8.82 -1.29
N THR A 61 -6.77 9.78 -2.09
CA THR A 61 -5.43 9.75 -2.67
C THR A 61 -4.40 10.59 -1.89
N PHE A 62 -3.13 10.23 -1.94
CA PHE A 62 -2.07 10.87 -1.18
C PHE A 62 -0.84 11.11 -2.06
N ALA A 63 -0.16 12.23 -1.83
CA ALA A 63 1.10 12.55 -2.52
C ALA A 63 2.29 11.75 -1.95
N ASN A 64 2.20 11.30 -0.70
CA ASN A 64 3.25 10.52 -0.04
C ASN A 64 2.70 9.24 0.58
N LEU A 65 3.56 8.21 0.65
CA LEU A 65 3.19 6.88 1.13
C LEU A 65 2.92 6.87 2.65
N GLU A 66 3.62 7.70 3.41
CA GLU A 66 3.46 7.81 4.87
C GLU A 66 2.02 8.19 5.25
N GLY A 67 1.46 9.24 4.63
CA GLY A 67 0.09 9.67 4.86
C GLY A 67 -0.94 8.61 4.42
N ALA A 68 -0.65 7.87 3.35
CA ALA A 68 -1.51 6.77 2.90
C ALA A 68 -1.51 5.62 3.90
N LEU A 69 -0.35 5.21 4.40
CA LEU A 69 -0.24 4.14 5.40
C LEU A 69 -0.88 4.55 6.74
N GLN A 70 -0.70 5.81 7.17
CA GLN A 70 -1.39 6.32 8.36
C GLN A 70 -2.92 6.27 8.18
N ARG A 71 -3.42 6.71 7.01
CA ARG A 71 -4.84 6.66 6.70
C ARG A 71 -5.38 5.22 6.71
N SER A 72 -4.60 4.26 6.20
CA SER A 72 -4.92 2.83 6.21
C SER A 72 -5.10 2.31 7.64
N CYS A 73 -4.17 2.64 8.55
CA CYS A 73 -4.27 2.27 9.98
C CYS A 73 -5.45 2.97 10.68
N ASP A 74 -5.71 4.24 10.37
CA ASP A 74 -6.87 4.96 10.95
C ASP A 74 -8.20 4.38 10.48
N GLN A 75 -8.30 3.93 9.22
CA GLN A 75 -9.50 3.25 8.71
C GLN A 75 -9.71 1.90 9.41
N GLN A 76 -8.64 1.13 9.64
CA GLN A 76 -8.68 -0.11 10.43
C GLN A 76 -9.20 0.13 11.84
N PHE A 77 -8.61 1.11 12.53
CA PHE A 77 -9.00 1.47 13.89
C PHE A 77 -10.46 1.87 13.97
N ASN A 78 -10.93 2.73 13.06
CA ASN A 78 -12.32 3.17 13.08
C ASN A 78 -13.29 2.01 12.86
N ALA A 79 -12.97 1.08 11.97
CA ALA A 79 -13.78 -0.13 11.77
C ALA A 79 -13.79 -1.03 13.02
N CYS A 80 -12.62 -1.24 13.65
CA CYS A 80 -12.51 -1.98 14.91
C CYS A 80 -13.28 -1.32 16.06
N ALA A 81 -13.13 -0.01 16.22
CA ALA A 81 -13.82 0.76 17.23
C ALA A 81 -15.34 0.73 17.02
N ASN A 82 -15.81 0.74 15.78
CA ASN A 82 -17.23 0.61 15.47
C ASN A 82 -17.77 -0.78 15.87
N GLU A 83 -17.01 -1.86 15.64
CA GLU A 83 -17.38 -3.21 16.08
C GLU A 83 -17.43 -3.31 17.62
N ALA A 84 -16.39 -2.83 18.30
CA ALA A 84 -16.32 -2.81 19.76
C ALA A 84 -17.49 -2.02 20.38
N ASN A 85 -17.77 -0.83 19.85
CA ASN A 85 -18.87 0.02 20.32
C ASN A 85 -20.25 -0.45 19.84
N GLY A 86 -20.30 -1.29 18.80
CA GLY A 86 -21.52 -1.88 18.24
C GLY A 86 -22.08 -3.04 19.05
N GLY A 87 -21.42 -3.43 20.14
CA GLY A 87 -21.85 -4.50 21.04
C GLY A 87 -21.21 -5.86 20.77
N ASN A 88 -20.19 -5.93 19.92
CA ASN A 88 -19.40 -7.15 19.74
C ASN A 88 -18.48 -7.36 20.95
N ALA A 89 -18.92 -8.17 21.92
CA ALA A 89 -18.18 -8.44 23.15
C ALA A 89 -16.83 -9.18 22.93
N ALA A 90 -16.56 -9.68 21.72
CA ALA A 90 -15.28 -10.32 21.39
C ALA A 90 -14.18 -9.31 20.99
N VAL A 91 -14.51 -8.04 20.79
CA VAL A 91 -13.57 -6.98 20.40
C VAL A 91 -13.61 -5.87 21.45
N ALA A 92 -12.53 -5.72 22.22
CA ALA A 92 -12.41 -4.59 23.15
C ALA A 92 -11.88 -3.35 22.41
N PHE A 93 -12.41 -2.18 22.76
CA PHE A 93 -11.94 -0.91 22.20
C PHE A 93 -10.46 -0.64 22.51
N GLU A 94 -9.97 -1.09 23.68
CA GLU A 94 -8.55 -0.98 24.04
C GLU A 94 -7.66 -1.79 23.09
N ASP A 95 -8.07 -3.01 22.74
CA ASP A 95 -7.35 -3.85 21.78
C ASP A 95 -7.32 -3.20 20.38
N CYS A 96 -8.35 -2.45 19.99
CA CYS A 96 -8.33 -1.65 18.77
C CYS A 96 -7.24 -0.57 18.80
N ASN A 97 -7.01 0.08 19.94
CA ASN A 97 -5.94 1.07 20.09
C ASN A 97 -4.57 0.39 20.00
N THR A 98 -4.39 -0.77 20.66
CA THR A 98 -3.17 -1.56 20.53
C THR A 98 -2.89 -1.95 19.08
N GLN A 99 -3.90 -2.45 18.36
CA GLN A 99 -3.77 -2.76 16.93
C GLN A 99 -3.38 -1.53 16.11
N LYS A 100 -3.95 -0.35 16.41
CA LYS A 100 -3.60 0.91 15.74
C LYS A 100 -2.13 1.27 15.93
N ASP A 101 -1.62 1.12 17.15
CA ASP A 101 -0.22 1.41 17.46
C ASP A 101 0.72 0.46 16.72
N GLU A 102 0.40 -0.83 16.69
CA GLU A 102 1.16 -1.83 15.93
C GLU A 102 1.15 -1.55 14.42
N CYS A 103 -0.01 -1.20 13.85
CA CYS A 103 -0.14 -0.82 12.44
C CYS A 103 0.71 0.42 12.13
N THR A 104 0.63 1.44 12.99
CA THR A 104 1.37 2.69 12.84
C THR A 104 2.88 2.46 12.96
N ALA A 105 3.33 1.60 13.88
CA ALA A 105 4.73 1.22 14.00
C ALA A 105 5.23 0.47 12.75
N SER A 106 4.43 -0.44 12.19
CA SER A 106 4.74 -1.12 10.92
C SER A 106 4.87 -0.13 9.75
N ALA A 107 3.95 0.85 9.66
CA ALA A 107 4.02 1.92 8.67
C ALA A 107 5.30 2.76 8.78
N GLN A 108 5.71 3.13 10.00
CA GLN A 108 6.96 3.85 10.24
C GLN A 108 8.20 3.01 9.90
N ALA A 109 8.19 1.72 10.23
CA ALA A 109 9.28 0.81 9.87
C ALA A 109 9.42 0.67 8.34
N LYS A 110 8.30 0.72 7.60
CA LYS A 110 8.30 0.73 6.14
C LYS A 110 8.94 2.01 5.57
N ARG A 111 8.68 3.17 6.19
CA ARG A 111 9.32 4.45 5.83
C ARG A 111 10.85 4.40 5.95
N LEU A 112 11.39 3.74 6.98
CA LEU A 112 12.84 3.65 7.20
C LEU A 112 13.57 2.75 6.17
N ARG A 113 12.82 2.01 5.35
CA ARG A 113 13.36 1.02 4.41
C ARG A 113 13.24 1.43 2.93
N ILE A 114 12.72 2.62 2.65
CA ILE A 114 12.55 3.22 1.32
C ILE A 114 13.33 4.53 1.24
#